data_AF-Q92RB1-F1
#
_entry.id   AF-Q92RB1-F1
#
_cell.length_a   1.000
_cell.length_b   1.000
_cell.length_c   1.000
_cell.angle_alpha   90.00
_cell.angle_beta   90.00
_cell.angle_gamma   90.00
#
_symmetry.space_group_name_H-M   'P 1'
#
loop_
_entity.id
_entity.type
_entity.pdbx_description
1 polymer ?
#
loop_
_entity_poly.entity_id
_entity_poly.type
_entity_poly.pdbx_seq_one_letter_code
_entity_poly.pdbx_strand_id
1 'polypeptide(L)' 'MLLITFLPEPPPADALDKLVAPDGEEVRIDGREIYVHYPNGSGRSKLKLPALRPGTARNLNTIRKLAEMAAAMEDGS' A
#
# COMPACT_ATOMS: atom_id res chain seq x y z
N MET A 1 -9.59 -2.25 4.87
CA MET A 1 -9.19 -1.99 3.46
C MET A 1 -7.68 -2.03 3.35
N LEU A 2 -7.10 -2.73 2.38
CA LEU A 2 -5.66 -2.78 2.18
C LEU A 2 -5.22 -1.90 1.00
N LEU A 3 -4.25 -1.04 1.26
CA LEU A 3 -3.62 -0.16 0.28
C LEU A 3 -2.14 -0.56 0.14
N ILE A 4 -1.66 -0.66 -1.09
CA ILE A 4 -0.27 -0.94 -1.41
C ILE A 4 0.31 0.30 -2.05
N THR A 5 1.42 0.79 -1.51
CA THR A 5 2.13 1.95 -2.03
C THR A 5 3.44 1.50 -2.63
N PHE A 6 3.57 1.63 -3.94
CA PHE A 6 4.79 1.30 -4.67
C PHE A 6 5.74 2.49 -4.62
N LEU A 7 6.91 2.29 -4.04
CA LEU A 7 7.94 3.31 -3.96
C LEU A 7 8.92 3.17 -5.14
N PRO A 8 9.44 4.29 -5.65
CA PRO A 8 10.52 4.25 -6.64
C PRO A 8 11.79 3.59 -6.07
N GLU A 9 12.04 3.83 -4.78
CA GLU A 9 13.23 3.42 -4.04
C GLU A 9 12.80 2.74 -2.73
N PRO A 10 13.58 1.78 -2.20
CA PRO A 10 13.27 1.18 -0.90
C PRO A 10 13.27 2.27 0.18
N PRO A 11 12.26 2.27 1.07
CA PRO A 11 12.21 3.24 2.15
C PRO A 11 13.37 2.97 3.14
N PRO A 12 13.85 4.01 3.85
CA PRO A 12 14.86 3.80 4.88
C PRO A 12 14.33 2.83 5.95
N ALA A 13 15.22 2.07 6.59
CA ALA A 13 14.82 1.11 7.64
C ALA A 13 14.08 1.77 8.82
N ASP A 14 14.34 3.07 9.04
CA ASP A 14 13.68 3.93 10.04
C ASP A 14 12.32 4.49 9.58
N ALA A 15 11.84 4.12 8.39
CA ALA A 15 10.60 4.68 7.83
C ALA A 15 9.37 4.50 8.74
N LEU A 16 9.35 3.43 9.52
CA LEU A 16 8.27 3.15 10.47
C LEU A 16 8.43 3.86 11.82
N ASP A 17 9.59 4.42 12.16
CA ASP A 17 9.79 5.17 13.41
C ASP A 17 8.84 6.38 13.49
N LYS A 18 8.63 7.01 12.33
CA LYS A 18 7.72 8.16 12.17
C LYS A 18 6.28 7.76 11.87
N LEU A 19 5.93 6.49 12.01
CA LEU A 19 4.57 6.00 11.82
C LEU A 19 3.68 6.48 12.95
N VAL A 20 2.56 7.11 12.58
CA VAL A 20 1.47 7.40 13.52
C VAL A 20 0.23 6.68 13.01
N ALA A 21 -0.30 5.74 13.79
CA ALA A 21 -1.47 4.91 13.48
C ALA A 21 -2.41 4.82 14.69
N PRO A 22 -3.22 5.86 14.95
CA PRO A 22 -4.01 5.97 16.18
C PRO A 22 -5.33 5.17 16.14
N ASP A 23 -5.76 4.72 14.96
CA ASP A 23 -7.07 4.10 14.71
C ASP A 23 -6.94 2.57 14.49
N GLY A 24 -5.77 2.01 14.81
CA GLY A 24 -5.46 0.59 14.62
C GLY A 24 -4.97 0.23 13.22
N GLU A 25 -4.49 1.20 12.45
CA GLU A 25 -3.91 0.93 11.13
C GLU A 25 -2.61 0.12 11.24
N GLU A 26 -2.48 -0.94 10.44
CA GLU A 26 -1.27 -1.75 10.40
C GLU A 26 -0.44 -1.39 9.17
N VAL A 27 0.87 -1.24 9.34
CA VAL A 27 1.80 -0.96 8.25
C VAL A 27 2.86 -2.04 8.17
N ARG A 28 3.12 -2.51 6.95
CA ARG A 28 4.21 -3.44 6.66
C ARG A 28 4.98 -2.97 5.44
N ILE A 29 6.30 -3.05 5.52
CA ILE A 29 7.20 -2.77 4.40
C ILE A 29 7.75 -4.10 3.90
N ASP A 30 7.71 -4.31 2.59
CA ASP A 30 8.33 -5.43 1.90
C ASP A 30 9.06 -4.86 0.68
N GLY A 31 10.39 -4.90 0.66
CA GLY A 31 11.18 -4.33 -0.44
C GLY A 31 10.90 -2.84 -0.71
N ARG A 32 10.17 -2.55 -1.79
CA ARG A 32 9.78 -1.19 -2.20
C ARG A 32 8.28 -0.95 -2.04
N GLU A 33 7.57 -1.89 -1.45
CA GLU A 33 6.14 -1.89 -1.29
C GLU A 33 5.78 -1.63 0.18
N ILE A 34 4.93 -0.63 0.40
CA ILE A 34 4.34 -0.37 1.71
C ILE A 34 2.88 -0.80 1.71
N TYR A 35 2.56 -1.76 2.55
CA TYR A 35 1.21 -2.27 2.79
C TYR A 35 0.63 -1.53 3.98
N VAL A 36 -0.53 -0.91 3.80
CA VAL A 36 -1.27 -0.23 4.86
C VAL A 36 -2.67 -0.80 4.96
N HIS A 37 -2.97 -1.41 6.11
CA HIS A 37 -4.28 -1.92 6.44
C HIS A 37 -5.06 -0.87 7.23
N TYR A 38 -6.16 -0.39 6.64
CA TYR A 38 -7.09 0.56 7.23
C TYR A 38 -8.35 -0.19 7.71
N PRO A 39 -8.48 -0.53 9.01
CA PRO A 39 -9.65 -1.25 9.50
C PRO A 39 -10.95 -0.46 9.31
N ASN A 40 -10.90 0.86 9.55
CA ASN A 40 -12.04 1.77 9.42
C ASN A 40 -12.09 2.52 8.07
N GLY A 41 -11.24 2.15 7.11
CA GLY A 41 -11.12 2.81 5.81
C GLY A 41 -10.17 4.03 5.80
N SER A 42 -9.62 4.34 4.63
CA SER A 42 -8.54 5.35 4.51
C SER A 42 -9.04 6.78 4.65
N GLY A 43 -10.31 7.07 4.36
CA GLY A 43 -10.86 8.44 4.43
C GLY A 43 -11.08 8.96 5.85
N ARG A 44 -11.12 8.07 6.85
CA ARG A 44 -11.29 8.42 8.27
C ARG A 44 -9.99 8.23 9.08
N SER A 45 -9.04 7.49 8.51
CA SER A 45 -7.75 7.21 9.11
C SER A 45 -6.92 8.50 9.28
N LYS A 46 -6.26 8.61 10.43
CA LYS A 46 -5.31 9.69 10.74
C LYS A 46 -3.87 9.22 10.58
N LEU A 47 -3.65 8.15 9.82
CA LEU A 47 -2.34 7.58 9.59
C LEU A 47 -1.41 8.61 8.98
N LYS A 48 -0.25 8.81 9.61
CA LYS A 48 0.83 9.63 9.06
C LYS A 48 2.05 8.75 8.86
N LEU A 49 2.48 8.68 7.61
CA LEU A 49 3.70 7.97 7.23
C LEU A 49 4.41 8.75 6.12
N PRO A 50 5.52 9.45 6.41
CA PRO A 50 6.26 10.24 5.42
C PRO A 50 6.75 9.42 4.23
N ALA A 51 7.06 8.14 4.48
CA ALA A 51 7.55 7.21 3.46
C ALA A 51 6.52 6.93 2.35
N LEU A 52 5.23 7.24 2.53
CA LEU A 52 4.22 7.08 1.47
C LEU A 52 4.26 8.19 0.41
N ARG A 53 4.85 9.36 0.73
CA ARG A 53 4.80 10.55 -0.14
C ARG A 53 5.39 10.35 -1.55
N PRO A 54 6.56 9.69 -1.73
CA PRO A 54 7.11 9.50 -3.06
C PRO A 54 6.45 8.34 -3.82
N GLY A 55 5.58 7.56 -3.18
CA GLY A 55 5.00 6.35 -3.77
C GLY A 55 3.63 6.55 -4.39
N THR A 56 3.24 5.58 -5.22
CA THR A 56 1.89 5.52 -5.79
C THR A 56 1.05 4.50 -5.03
N ALA A 57 -0.01 4.98 -4.38
CA ALA A 57 -0.93 4.12 -3.65
C ALA A 57 -2.01 3.51 -4.55
N ARG A 58 -2.23 2.20 -4.40
CA ARG A 58 -3.25 1.42 -5.10
C ARG A 58 -3.97 0.48 -4.15
N ASN A 59 -5.29 0.41 -4.28
CA ASN A 59 -6.13 -0.50 -3.49
C ASN A 59 -5.87 -1.94 -3.95
N LEU A 60 -5.71 -2.87 -3.01
CA LEU A 60 -5.50 -4.28 -3.33
C LEU A 60 -6.60 -4.84 -4.24
N ASN A 61 -7.86 -4.44 -4.05
CA ASN A 61 -8.96 -4.88 -4.91
C ASN A 61 -8.78 -4.45 -6.37
N THR A 62 -8.23 -3.25 -6.60
CA THR A 62 -7.89 -2.77 -7.94
C THR A 62 -6.72 -3.55 -8.52
N ILE A 63 -5.69 -3.85 -7.72
CA ILE A 63 -4.54 -4.66 -8.15
C ILE A 63 -4.98 -6.07 -8.54
N ARG A 64 -5.86 -6.69 -7.74
CA ARG A 64 -6.44 -8.00 -8.06
C ARG A 64 -7.16 -7.99 -9.40
N LYS A 65 -8.04 -7.01 -9.62
CA LYS A 65 -8.72 -6.84 -10.92
C LYS A 65 -7.76 -6.64 -12.09
N LEU A 66 -6.70 -5.85 -11.91
CA LEU A 66 -5.67 -5.67 -12.93
C LEU A 66 -4.93 -6.99 -13.22
N ALA A 67 -4.59 -7.77 -12.20
CA ALA A 67 -3.96 -9.08 -12.35
C ALA A 67 -4.89 -10.08 -13.03
N GLU A 68 -6.18 -10.09 -12.69
CA GLU A 68 -7.19 -10.92 -13.36
C GLU A 68 -7.32 -10.55 -14.84
N MET A 69 -7.38 -9.26 -15.17
CA MET A 69 -7.44 -8.81 -16.57
C MET A 69 -6.15 -9.14 -17.33
N ALA A 70 -4.97 -8.99 -16.70
CA ALA A 70 -3.71 -9.36 -17.33
C ALA A 70 -3.65 -10.87 -17.62
N ALA A 71 -3.99 -11.70 -16.63
CA ALA A 71 -4.05 -13.15 -16.80
C ALA A 71 -5.04 -13.57 -17.90
N ALA A 72 -6.20 -12.91 -18.00
CA ALA A 72 -7.17 -13.17 -19.07
C ALA A 72 -6.67 -12.76 -20.47
N MET A 73 -5.72 -11.82 -20.58
CA MET A 73 -5.11 -11.46 -21.86
C MET A 73 -4.00 -12.43 -22.27
N GLU A 74 -3.34 -13.10 -21.33
CA GLU A 74 -2.28 -14.09 -21.62
C GLU A 74 -2.86 -15.45 -22.03
N ASP A 75 -4.08 -15.79 -21.61
CA ASP A 75 -4.80 -17.03 -22.00
C ASP A 75 -5.37 -16.96 -23.44
N GLY A 76 -5.26 -15.81 -24.10
CA GLY A 76 -5.79 -15.56 -25.45
C GLY A 76 -4.77 -15.53 -26.60
N SER A 77 -3.51 -15.96 -26.38
CA SER A 77 -2.45 -16.04 -27.42
C SER A 77 -2.09 -17.47 -27.80
#